data_AF-A0A1Y1XKG4-F1
#
_entry.id   AF-A0A1Y1XKG4-F1
#
_cell.length_a   1.000
_cell.length_b   1.000
_cell.length_c   1.000
_cell.angle_alpha   90.00
_cell.angle_beta   90.00
_cell.angle_gamma   90.00
#
_symmetry.space_group_name_H-M   'P 1'
#
loop_
_entity.id
_entity.type
_entity.pdbx_description
1 polymer ?
#
loop_
_entity_poly.entity_id
_entity_poly.type
_entity_poly.pdbx_seq_one_letter_code
_entity_poly.pdbx_strand_id
1 'polypeptide(L)'
;MRISSILNSLLLISGSYAWNWAKKGKASVTRYGSMGILSCNCKISAMEVGPACAINENAYGGYDGLGSGVACGMCYKLTPYGTAETDQWPKSEADLPGPMVFKVTDICPHNANPAWCPSQESAPKNSVGMEYHFDVSFFIIHIY
;
A
#
# COMPACT_ATOMS: atom_id res chain seq x y z
N MET A 1 -54.66 30.56 -9.18
CA MET A 1 -53.84 29.55 -8.47
C MET A 1 -52.65 29.19 -9.33
N ARG A 2 -51.46 29.71 -9.04
CA ARG A 2 -50.19 29.22 -9.61
C ARG A 2 -49.45 28.53 -8.47
N ILE A 3 -49.40 27.20 -8.54
CA ILE A 3 -48.76 26.36 -7.53
C ILE A 3 -47.26 26.46 -7.80
N SER A 4 -46.53 27.12 -6.89
CA SER A 4 -45.08 27.24 -6.94
C SER A 4 -44.48 25.93 -6.45
N SER A 5 -43.94 25.12 -7.36
CA SER A 5 -43.22 23.89 -7.03
C SER A 5 -41.83 24.25 -6.51
N ILE A 6 -41.62 24.08 -5.21
CA ILE A 6 -40.32 24.24 -4.55
C ILE A 6 -39.45 23.05 -4.94
N LEU A 7 -38.40 23.30 -5.73
CA LEU A 7 -37.37 22.33 -6.09
C LEU A 7 -36.45 22.13 -4.87
N ASN A 8 -36.56 20.99 -4.19
CA ASN A 8 -35.58 20.57 -3.19
C ASN A 8 -34.34 20.02 -3.90
N SER A 9 -33.32 20.85 -4.07
CA SER A 9 -32.01 20.44 -4.57
C SER A 9 -31.27 19.66 -3.49
N LEU A 10 -31.34 18.33 -3.53
CA LEU A 10 -30.39 17.47 -2.80
C LEU A 10 -29.00 17.70 -3.38
N LEU A 11 -28.16 18.48 -2.69
CA LEU A 11 -26.72 18.49 -2.91
C LEU A 11 -26.14 17.15 -2.43
N LEU A 12 -25.99 16.20 -3.35
CA LEU A 12 -25.05 15.09 -3.17
C LEU A 12 -23.64 15.69 -3.21
N ILE A 13 -23.09 15.98 -2.02
CA ILE A 13 -21.67 16.23 -1.87
C ILE A 13 -20.99 14.89 -2.18
N SER A 14 -20.67 14.65 -3.44
CA SER A 14 -19.72 13.61 -3.81
C SER A 14 -18.39 14.06 -3.22
N GLY A 15 -18.07 13.55 -2.03
CA GLY A 15 -16.72 13.58 -1.52
C GLY A 15 -15.87 12.81 -2.51
N SER A 16 -15.23 13.51 -3.45
CA SER A 16 -14.17 12.94 -4.27
C SER A 16 -13.00 12.67 -3.33
N TYR A 17 -13.01 11.52 -2.67
CA TYR A 17 -11.85 11.04 -1.94
C TYR A 17 -10.78 10.73 -2.98
N ALA A 18 -9.85 11.67 -3.15
CA ALA A 18 -8.71 11.46 -4.01
C ALA A 18 -7.76 10.51 -3.29
N TRP A 19 -7.62 9.30 -3.83
CA TRP A 19 -6.59 8.36 -3.40
C TRP A 19 -5.24 9.06 -3.37
N ASN A 20 -4.57 9.07 -2.21
CA ASN A 20 -3.28 9.72 -2.07
C ASN A 20 -2.18 8.69 -2.30
N TRP A 21 -1.70 8.62 -3.54
CA TRP A 21 -0.54 7.80 -3.89
C TRP A 21 0.70 8.27 -3.14
N ALA A 22 1.38 7.32 -2.50
CA ALA A 22 2.63 7.58 -1.81
C ALA A 22 3.67 8.10 -2.82
N LYS A 23 4.04 9.38 -2.74
CA LYS A 23 5.15 9.93 -3.56
C LYS A 23 6.50 9.80 -2.87
N LYS A 24 6.49 9.93 -1.53
CA LYS A 24 7.61 9.77 -0.61
C LYS A 24 7.05 9.72 0.82
N GLY A 25 7.76 9.09 1.74
CA GLY A 25 7.35 9.09 3.14
C GLY A 25 8.08 8.03 3.95
N LYS A 26 7.71 7.94 5.23
CA LYS A 26 8.06 6.80 6.09
C LYS A 26 6.98 5.74 5.92
N ALA A 27 7.40 4.49 5.83
CA ALA A 27 6.52 3.36 5.73
C ALA A 27 6.99 2.27 6.68
N SER A 28 6.05 1.43 7.11
CA SER A 28 6.37 0.14 7.69
C SER A 28 6.50 -0.90 6.59
N VAL A 29 7.26 -1.96 6.87
CA VAL A 29 7.50 -3.05 5.92
C VAL A 29 7.31 -4.39 6.63
N THR A 30 6.54 -5.29 6.04
CA THR A 30 6.48 -6.71 6.42
C THR A 30 6.83 -7.57 5.21
N ARG A 31 6.79 -8.89 5.40
CA ARG A 31 7.00 -9.87 4.34
C ARG A 31 5.78 -10.77 4.21
N TYR A 32 5.42 -11.10 2.98
CA TYR A 32 4.36 -12.07 2.68
C TYR A 32 4.75 -13.06 1.58
N GLY A 33 4.02 -14.17 1.53
CA GLY A 33 4.00 -15.08 0.40
C GLY A 33 2.61 -15.10 -0.20
N SER A 34 2.46 -14.71 -1.47
CA SER A 34 1.20 -14.87 -2.21
C SER A 34 1.22 -16.15 -3.03
N MET A 35 0.08 -16.84 -3.09
CA MET A 35 -0.12 -18.05 -3.91
C MET A 35 -1.25 -17.87 -4.95
N GLY A 36 -1.66 -16.62 -5.24
CA GLY A 36 -2.79 -16.30 -6.12
C GLY A 36 -2.52 -15.21 -7.16
N ILE A 37 -3.51 -14.96 -8.03
CA ILE A 37 -3.46 -13.78 -8.93
C ILE A 37 -3.45 -12.53 -8.05
N LEU A 38 -2.53 -11.61 -8.37
CA LEU A 38 -2.31 -10.39 -7.61
C LEU A 38 -3.28 -9.28 -8.08
N SER A 39 -3.62 -8.33 -7.22
CA SER A 39 -4.66 -7.33 -7.51
C SER A 39 -4.35 -6.37 -8.66
N CYS A 40 -3.08 -6.27 -9.08
CA CYS A 40 -2.70 -5.60 -10.33
C CYS A 40 -2.93 -6.44 -11.60
N ASN A 41 -3.75 -7.51 -11.53
CA ASN A 41 -3.94 -8.50 -12.59
C ASN A 41 -2.63 -9.12 -13.08
N CYS A 42 -1.64 -9.18 -12.18
CA CYS A 42 -0.35 -9.77 -12.46
C CYS A 42 -0.40 -11.28 -12.14
N LYS A 43 0.18 -12.10 -13.02
CA LYS A 43 0.46 -13.51 -12.69
C LYS A 43 1.46 -13.57 -11.54
N ILE A 44 1.42 -14.64 -10.73
CA ILE A 44 2.38 -14.89 -9.64
C ILE A 44 3.83 -14.78 -10.13
N SER A 45 4.10 -15.22 -11.37
CA SER A 45 5.41 -15.10 -12.00
C SER A 45 5.96 -13.67 -12.06
N ALA A 46 5.13 -12.63 -11.93
CA ALA A 46 5.60 -11.24 -11.83
C ALA A 46 6.46 -11.01 -10.58
N MET A 47 6.21 -11.77 -9.50
CA MET A 47 7.04 -11.76 -8.29
C MET A 47 8.34 -12.56 -8.47
N GLU A 48 8.39 -13.46 -9.46
CA GLU A 48 9.58 -14.28 -9.78
C GLU A 48 10.52 -13.60 -10.78
N VAL A 49 10.18 -12.43 -11.30
CA VAL A 49 11.07 -11.70 -12.22
C VAL A 49 11.90 -10.65 -11.46
N GLY A 50 11.47 -10.24 -10.28
CA GLY A 50 12.20 -9.30 -9.45
C GLY A 50 11.42 -8.83 -8.22
N PRO A 51 12.01 -7.95 -7.39
CA PRO A 51 11.42 -7.54 -6.13
C PRO A 51 10.03 -6.92 -6.33
N ALA A 52 9.03 -7.53 -5.73
CA ALA A 52 7.64 -7.13 -5.82
C ALA A 52 7.05 -6.89 -4.43
N CYS A 53 6.04 -6.02 -4.35
CA CYS A 53 5.36 -5.70 -3.10
C CYS A 53 3.86 -5.50 -3.28
N ALA A 54 3.14 -5.67 -2.17
CA ALA A 54 1.82 -5.13 -1.96
C ALA A 54 1.92 -3.78 -1.24
N ILE A 55 1.00 -2.85 -1.50
CA ILE A 55 0.94 -1.55 -0.81
C ILE A 55 -0.45 -1.35 -0.21
N ASN A 56 -0.55 -0.63 0.91
CA ASN A 56 -1.83 -0.43 1.60
C ASN A 56 -2.88 0.27 0.71
N GLU A 57 -4.16 -0.05 0.91
CA GLU A 57 -5.32 0.37 0.08
C GLU A 57 -5.27 1.84 -0.35
N ASN A 58 -4.98 2.76 0.59
CA ASN A 58 -4.91 4.18 0.26
C ASN A 58 -3.86 4.49 -0.81
N ALA A 59 -2.65 3.99 -0.60
CA ALA A 59 -1.55 4.23 -1.52
C ALA A 59 -1.64 3.37 -2.78
N TYR A 60 -2.33 2.22 -2.72
CA TYR A 60 -2.67 1.39 -3.87
C TYR A 60 -3.61 2.13 -4.83
N GLY A 61 -4.55 2.89 -4.29
CA GLY A 61 -5.50 3.72 -5.02
C GLY A 61 -6.74 2.95 -5.47
N GLY A 62 -7.25 2.08 -4.60
CA GLY A 62 -8.46 1.31 -4.81
C GLY A 62 -8.73 0.36 -3.65
N TYR A 63 -9.95 -0.13 -3.56
CA TYR A 63 -10.29 -1.21 -2.64
C TYR A 63 -9.97 -2.57 -3.26
N ASP A 64 -9.78 -3.55 -2.39
CA ASP A 64 -9.59 -4.93 -2.81
C ASP A 64 -10.80 -5.46 -3.60
N GLY A 65 -10.52 -6.30 -4.60
CA GLY A 65 -11.52 -6.83 -5.53
C GLY A 65 -12.05 -5.85 -6.59
N LEU A 66 -11.70 -4.56 -6.55
CA LEU A 66 -12.11 -3.58 -7.58
C LEU A 66 -11.12 -3.46 -8.75
N GLY A 67 -10.11 -4.33 -8.80
CA GLY A 67 -9.10 -4.39 -9.84
C GLY A 67 -7.88 -3.52 -9.56
N SER A 68 -7.22 -3.10 -10.63
CA SER A 68 -5.91 -2.44 -10.56
C SER A 68 -6.03 -1.00 -10.09
N GLY A 69 -5.42 -0.70 -8.94
CA GLY A 69 -5.25 0.65 -8.44
C GLY A 69 -4.18 1.42 -9.23
N VAL A 70 -4.13 2.72 -9.02
CA VAL A 70 -3.18 3.63 -9.68
C VAL A 70 -1.71 3.30 -9.39
N ALA A 71 -1.41 2.64 -8.27
CA ALA A 71 -0.04 2.28 -7.91
C ALA A 71 0.49 1.07 -8.68
N CYS A 72 -0.38 0.31 -9.37
CA CYS A 72 0.03 -0.89 -10.09
C CYS A 72 1.13 -0.60 -11.11
N GLY A 73 2.25 -1.34 -10.99
CA GLY A 73 3.43 -1.17 -11.83
C GLY A 73 4.38 -0.05 -11.42
N MET A 74 4.02 0.80 -10.44
CA MET A 74 4.95 1.78 -9.89
C MET A 74 6.08 1.10 -9.13
N CYS A 75 7.24 1.75 -9.11
CA CYS A 75 8.44 1.26 -8.44
C CYS A 75 8.81 2.18 -7.27
N TYR A 76 9.08 1.58 -6.11
CA TYR A 76 9.43 2.28 -4.88
C TYR A 76 10.81 1.85 -4.41
N LYS A 77 11.68 2.83 -4.19
CA LYS A 77 12.95 2.61 -3.52
C LYS A 77 12.72 2.62 -2.01
N LEU A 78 12.77 1.46 -1.39
CA LEU A 78 12.67 1.29 0.05
C LEU A 78 14.07 1.32 0.66
N THR A 79 14.31 2.32 1.49
CA THR A 79 15.52 2.41 2.31
C THR A 79 15.15 1.90 3.70
N PRO A 80 15.74 0.79 4.17
CA PRO A 80 15.52 0.35 5.54
C PRO A 80 16.16 1.37 6.47
N TYR A 81 15.43 1.74 7.52
CA TYR A 81 15.92 2.66 8.53
C TYR A 81 15.92 2.05 9.92
N GLY A 82 15.35 0.84 10.11
CA GLY A 82 14.03 0.67 10.73
C GLY A 82 13.55 -0.78 11.04
N THR A 83 13.34 -1.20 12.30
CA THR A 83 12.41 -2.26 12.76
C THR A 83 11.56 -1.76 13.95
N ALA A 84 10.33 -2.23 14.10
CA ALA A 84 9.49 -1.97 15.27
C ALA A 84 9.55 -3.11 16.30
N GLU A 85 10.26 -4.20 16.00
CA GLU A 85 10.22 -5.45 16.76
C GLU A 85 11.27 -5.52 17.87
N THR A 86 12.36 -4.74 17.76
CA THR A 86 13.46 -4.79 18.73
C THR A 86 14.09 -3.41 18.90
N ASP A 87 14.60 -3.14 20.11
CA ASP A 87 15.44 -1.97 20.40
C ASP A 87 16.89 -2.14 19.90
N GLN A 88 17.24 -3.34 19.41
CA GLN A 88 18.56 -3.64 18.88
C GLN A 88 18.66 -3.15 17.44
N TRP A 89 19.00 -1.88 17.30
CA TRP A 89 19.28 -1.30 16.00
C TRP A 89 20.67 -1.66 15.47
N PRO A 90 20.85 -1.77 14.15
CA PRO A 90 22.15 -1.53 13.55
C PRO A 90 22.69 -0.20 14.09
N LYS A 91 23.89 -0.24 14.67
CA LYS A 91 24.49 0.91 15.37
C LYS A 91 24.86 2.05 14.39
N SER A 92 24.82 1.77 13.09
CA SER A 92 25.06 2.73 12.02
C SER A 92 24.24 2.40 10.76
N GLU A 93 24.01 3.39 9.90
CA GLU A 93 23.42 3.18 8.57
C GLU A 93 24.24 2.22 7.69
N ALA A 94 25.53 2.04 7.98
CA ALA A 94 26.40 1.14 7.22
C ALA A 94 26.09 -0.35 7.45
N ASP A 95 25.38 -0.68 8.54
CA ASP A 95 24.98 -2.04 8.88
C ASP A 95 23.60 -2.41 8.31
N LEU A 96 22.89 -1.43 7.72
CA LEU A 96 21.59 -1.65 7.09
C LEU A 96 21.79 -2.18 5.66
N PRO A 97 20.94 -3.12 5.21
CA PRO A 97 20.94 -3.51 3.80
C PRO A 97 20.69 -2.27 2.92
N GLY A 98 21.40 -2.19 1.80
CA GLY A 98 21.25 -1.09 0.86
C GLY A 98 19.80 -0.93 0.38
N PRO A 99 19.42 0.26 -0.10
CA PRO A 99 18.06 0.49 -0.59
C PRO A 99 17.75 -0.44 -1.76
N MET A 100 16.54 -0.98 -1.79
CA MET A 100 16.05 -1.86 -2.84
C MET A 100 14.82 -1.27 -3.52
N VAL A 101 14.65 -1.57 -4.80
CA VAL A 101 13.51 -1.09 -5.59
C VAL A 101 12.50 -2.22 -5.73
N PHE A 102 11.28 -1.98 -5.26
CA PHE A 102 10.16 -2.92 -5.35
C PHE A 102 9.10 -2.40 -6.30
N LYS A 103 8.57 -3.28 -7.14
CA LYS A 103 7.42 -2.99 -7.99
C LYS A 103 6.12 -3.34 -7.28
N VAL A 104 5.15 -2.43 -7.30
CA VAL A 104 3.80 -2.72 -6.79
C VAL A 104 3.09 -3.65 -7.76
N THR A 105 2.74 -4.83 -7.28
CA THR A 105 2.00 -5.85 -8.04
C THR A 105 0.71 -6.26 -7.36
N ASP A 106 0.52 -5.86 -6.11
CA ASP A 106 -0.59 -6.31 -5.29
C ASP A 106 -1.09 -5.21 -4.32
N ILE A 107 -2.23 -5.48 -3.70
CA ILE A 107 -2.81 -4.65 -2.64
C ILE A 107 -2.62 -5.32 -1.28
N CYS A 108 -2.33 -4.54 -0.24
CA CYS A 108 -2.48 -4.99 1.13
C CYS A 108 -3.80 -4.43 1.70
N PRO A 109 -4.88 -5.22 1.74
CA PRO A 109 -6.18 -4.74 2.20
C PRO A 109 -6.20 -4.50 3.71
N HIS A 110 -6.85 -3.41 4.13
CA HIS A 110 -6.99 -3.05 5.54
C HIS A 110 -7.85 -4.09 6.28
N ASN A 111 -8.94 -4.53 5.68
CA ASN A 111 -9.87 -5.47 6.30
C ASN A 111 -9.21 -6.80 6.68
N ALA A 112 -8.24 -7.27 5.90
CA ALA A 112 -7.47 -8.47 6.21
C ALA A 112 -6.24 -8.18 7.09
N ASN A 113 -5.69 -6.97 7.03
CA ASN A 113 -4.43 -6.60 7.69
C ASN A 113 -4.54 -5.32 8.53
N PRO A 114 -5.49 -5.22 9.48
CA PRO A 114 -5.80 -3.95 10.15
C PRO A 114 -4.67 -3.41 11.03
N ALA A 115 -3.78 -4.29 11.50
CA ALA A 115 -2.62 -3.90 12.30
C ALA A 115 -1.54 -3.19 11.47
N TRP A 116 -1.46 -3.49 10.17
CA TRP A 116 -0.32 -3.12 9.31
C TRP A 116 -0.71 -2.21 8.16
N CYS A 117 -1.83 -2.48 7.49
CA CYS A 117 -2.21 -1.81 6.26
C CYS A 117 -3.31 -0.78 6.56
N PRO A 118 -2.95 0.52 6.66
CA PRO A 118 -3.91 1.55 6.99
C PRO A 118 -4.83 1.86 5.81
N SER A 119 -6.05 2.31 6.13
CA SER A 119 -7.04 2.84 5.19
C SER A 119 -7.26 4.33 5.46
N GLN A 120 -7.62 5.13 4.46
CA GLN A 120 -7.93 6.55 4.70
C GLN A 120 -9.16 6.74 5.59
N GLU A 121 -10.14 5.85 5.49
CA GLU A 121 -11.48 6.06 6.05
C GLU A 121 -11.58 5.63 7.52
N SER A 122 -11.03 4.47 7.86
CA SER A 122 -11.19 3.87 9.19
C SER A 122 -9.93 3.96 10.05
N ALA A 123 -8.73 3.98 9.44
CA ALA A 123 -7.48 3.92 10.16
C ALA A 123 -6.32 4.54 9.36
N PRO A 124 -6.16 5.88 9.35
CA PRO A 124 -5.17 6.57 8.50
C PRO A 124 -3.72 6.28 8.86
N LYS A 125 -3.48 5.62 10.01
CA LYS A 125 -2.19 5.09 10.43
C LYS A 125 -2.37 3.69 10.98
N ASN A 126 -1.37 2.86 10.78
CA ASN A 126 -1.34 1.52 11.35
C ASN A 126 -0.89 1.51 12.82
N SER A 127 -0.80 0.31 13.41
CA SER A 127 -0.46 0.13 14.83
C SER A 127 0.91 0.68 15.24
N VAL A 128 1.83 0.84 14.27
CA VAL A 128 3.17 1.41 14.48
C VAL A 128 3.28 2.87 14.01
N GLY A 129 2.14 3.53 13.76
CA GLY A 129 2.07 4.96 13.48
C GLY A 129 2.43 5.37 12.04
N MET A 130 2.49 4.41 11.10
CA MET A 130 2.84 4.66 9.70
C MET A 130 1.59 4.83 8.83
N GLU A 131 1.61 5.84 7.95
CA GLU A 131 0.56 6.11 6.94
C GLU A 131 0.68 5.18 5.74
N TYR A 132 1.90 4.71 5.44
CA TYR A 132 2.18 3.80 4.34
C TYR A 132 2.69 2.46 4.86
N HIS A 133 2.34 1.41 4.13
CA HIS A 133 2.82 0.08 4.42
C HIS A 133 3.13 -0.66 3.11
N PHE A 134 4.27 -1.33 3.09
CA PHE A 134 4.69 -2.21 2.00
C PHE A 134 4.85 -3.63 2.52
N ASP A 135 4.10 -4.56 1.94
CA ASP A 135 4.31 -5.99 2.21
C ASP A 135 5.18 -6.55 1.09
N VAL A 136 6.43 -6.93 1.37
CA VAL A 136 7.38 -7.37 0.33
C VAL A 136 7.28 -8.87 0.10
N SER A 137 7.31 -9.28 -1.16
CA SER A 137 7.15 -10.70 -1.52
C SER A 137 8.36 -11.54 -1.10
N PHE A 138 8.11 -12.77 -0.65
CA PHE A 138 9.16 -13.77 -0.38
C PHE A 138 9.85 -14.25 -1.66
N PHE A 139 9.16 -14.25 -2.79
CA PHE A 139 9.69 -14.81 -4.03
C PHE A 139 10.79 -13.90 -4.59
N ILE A 140 12.02 -14.41 -4.51
CA ILE A 140 13.27 -13.91 -5.09
C ILE A 140 13.94 -12.73 -4.39
N ILE A 141 14.91 -13.07 -3.55
CA ILE A 141 16.16 -12.30 -3.42
C ILE A 141 17.24 -13.16 -4.11
N HIS A 142 17.57 -12.86 -5.36
CA HIS A 142 18.82 -13.36 -5.95
C HIS A 142 19.96 -12.52 -5.37
N ILE A 143 20.77 -13.14 -4.52
CA ILE A 143 22.05 -12.58 -4.07
C ILE A 143 23.07 -12.98 -5.12
N TYR A 144 23.63 -12.01 -5.84
CA TYR A 144 24.85 -12.20 -6.64
C TYR A 144 26.08 -11.90 -5.78
#